data_AF-A0A2G1VMU6-F1
#
_entry.id   AF-A0A2G1VMU6-F1
#
_cell.length_a   1.000
_cell.length_b   1.000
_cell.length_c   1.000
_cell.angle_alpha   90.00
_cell.angle_beta   90.00
_cell.angle_gamma   90.00
#
_symmetry.space_group_name_H-M   'P 1'
#
loop_
_entity.id
_entity.type
_entity.pdbx_description
1 polymer ?
#
loop_
_entity_poly.entity_id
_entity_poly.type
_entity_poly.pdbx_seq_one_letter_code
_entity_poly.pdbx_strand_id
1 'polypeptide(L)'
;MSQNTVSTYFFTRLLDFISPLCVINNDERFNTFKKAVEYYTYYTFTIDALVDGEIAFEIGVPAAEHKLVKANRSNTQSLRILARLFDENSRFWNIMETYMSAYYCGLVLEKQHNTASFSHSLESFKAYALAKHAPAFVPSGGLLLLFESQIDQKRLEKLLTPLFYGMQMLDDLEDFDKDIESGQLTYCISRVRSYIEKEGVENPNNLQRFEERVFYLSGIARECNDFAEEQFQKARAEALNLQLYDLVSWIESMFKMLEHNRNIIDEVSK
;
A
#
# COMPACT_ATOMS: atom_id res chain seq x y z
N MET A 1 -10.74 -13.81 7.62
CA MET A 1 -9.54 -12.96 7.69
C MET A 1 -8.59 -13.57 6.68
N SER A 2 -8.35 -12.88 5.57
CA SER A 2 -7.42 -13.34 4.53
C SER A 2 -6.04 -13.54 5.15
N GLN A 3 -5.23 -14.43 4.55
CA GLN A 3 -3.80 -14.51 4.84
C GLN A 3 -3.24 -13.08 4.87
N ASN A 4 -2.51 -12.71 5.93
CA ASN A 4 -1.92 -11.37 6.04
C ASN A 4 -1.07 -11.12 4.80
N THR A 5 -1.55 -10.30 3.87
CA THR A 5 -0.76 -9.83 2.74
C THR A 5 0.46 -9.11 3.28
N VAL A 6 1.53 -9.10 2.51
CA VAL A 6 2.77 -8.37 2.80
C VAL A 6 2.49 -6.94 3.27
N SER A 7 1.56 -6.27 2.56
CA SER A 7 1.11 -4.92 2.89
C SER A 7 0.41 -4.86 4.24
N THR A 8 -0.55 -5.76 4.52
CA THR A 8 -1.24 -5.82 5.82
C THR A 8 -0.25 -6.00 6.98
N TYR A 9 0.74 -6.87 6.81
CA TYR A 9 1.80 -7.05 7.81
C TYR A 9 2.61 -5.76 8.01
N PHE A 10 3.01 -5.09 6.94
CA PHE A 10 3.76 -3.84 7.04
C PHE A 10 3.00 -2.78 7.84
N PHE A 11 1.74 -2.49 7.50
CA PHE A 11 0.96 -1.45 8.16
C PHE A 11 0.65 -1.76 9.62
N THR A 12 0.42 -3.03 9.97
CA THR A 12 0.20 -3.44 11.37
C THR A 12 1.46 -3.34 12.23
N ARG A 13 2.64 -3.45 11.61
CA ARG A 13 3.96 -3.34 12.24
C ARG A 13 4.63 -2.00 12.03
N LEU A 14 3.98 -1.05 11.35
CA LEU A 14 4.56 0.22 10.92
C LEU A 14 5.24 0.95 12.07
N LEU A 15 4.55 1.11 13.21
CA LEU A 15 5.11 1.79 14.38
C LEU A 15 6.29 1.01 14.98
N ASP A 16 6.29 -0.32 14.93
CA ASP A 16 7.43 -1.11 15.41
C ASP A 16 8.66 -0.84 14.54
N PHE A 17 8.49 -0.83 13.22
CA PHE A 17 9.57 -0.57 12.27
C PHE A 17 10.21 0.81 12.39
N ILE A 18 9.42 1.84 12.71
CA ILE A 18 9.90 3.23 12.71
C ILE A 18 10.12 3.79 14.12
N SER A 19 9.67 3.09 15.17
CA SER A 19 9.90 3.51 16.57
C SER A 19 11.36 3.77 16.94
N PRO A 20 12.37 3.06 16.39
CA PRO A 20 13.77 3.35 16.69
C PRO A 20 14.24 4.74 16.25
N LEU A 21 13.48 5.44 15.40
CA LEU A 21 13.74 6.84 15.02
C LEU A 21 13.47 7.84 16.15
N CYS A 22 12.80 7.43 17.22
CA CYS A 22 12.36 8.31 18.29
C CYS A 22 12.85 7.83 19.66
N VAL A 23 13.13 8.78 20.55
CA VAL A 23 13.38 8.50 21.96
C VAL A 23 12.03 8.40 22.68
N ILE A 24 11.58 7.18 22.92
CA ILE A 24 10.35 6.90 23.66
C ILE A 24 10.65 6.99 25.16
N ASN A 25 10.28 8.13 25.76
CA ASN A 25 10.49 8.41 27.19
C ASN A 25 9.23 8.15 28.05
N ASN A 26 8.12 7.74 27.44
CA ASN A 26 6.86 7.46 28.13
C ASN A 26 6.10 6.33 27.43
N ASP A 27 6.24 5.12 27.98
CA ASP A 27 5.63 3.89 27.43
C ASP A 27 4.10 3.93 27.47
N GLU A 28 3.50 4.53 28.50
CA GLU A 28 2.04 4.65 28.59
C GLU A 28 1.49 5.52 27.45
N ARG A 29 2.16 6.64 27.18
CA ARG A 29 1.79 7.54 26.07
C ARG A 29 2.01 6.85 24.73
N PHE A 30 3.10 6.10 24.56
CA PHE A 30 3.36 5.34 23.33
C PHE A 30 2.31 4.24 23.11
N ASN A 31 2.00 3.44 24.13
CA ASN A 31 0.97 2.40 24.03
C ASN A 31 -0.42 2.99 23.77
N THR A 32 -0.73 4.16 24.34
CA THR A 32 -1.97 4.89 24.05
C THR A 32 -2.01 5.32 22.58
N PHE A 33 -0.89 5.80 22.03
CA PHE A 33 -0.78 6.15 20.61
C PHE A 33 -0.91 4.90 19.71
N LYS A 34 -0.21 3.80 20.02
CA LYS A 34 -0.32 2.53 19.29
C LYS A 34 -1.77 2.05 19.21
N LYS A 35 -2.51 2.10 20.32
CA LYS A 35 -3.93 1.74 20.35
C LYS A 35 -4.80 2.63 19.44
N ALA A 36 -4.51 3.93 19.38
CA ALA A 36 -5.20 4.82 18.46
C ALA A 36 -4.90 4.46 17.00
N VAL A 37 -3.65 4.11 16.71
CA VAL A 37 -3.21 3.67 15.38
C VAL A 37 -3.83 2.33 14.98
N GLU A 38 -3.97 1.36 15.89
CA GLU A 38 -4.69 0.11 15.63
C GLU A 38 -6.14 0.36 15.18
N TYR A 39 -6.86 1.23 15.90
CA TYR A 39 -8.22 1.60 15.54
C TYR A 39 -8.31 2.34 14.19
N TYR A 40 -7.33 3.21 13.92
CA TYR A 40 -7.23 3.93 12.66
C TYR A 40 -6.95 2.99 11.49
N THR A 41 -5.95 2.11 11.61
CA THR A 41 -5.59 1.13 10.59
C THR A 41 -6.76 0.18 10.30
N TYR A 42 -7.46 -0.29 11.33
CA TYR A 42 -8.68 -1.09 11.14
C TYR A 42 -9.75 -0.33 10.34
N TYR A 43 -9.96 0.96 10.65
CA TYR A 43 -10.89 1.79 9.91
C TYR A 43 -10.47 1.92 8.43
N THR A 44 -9.23 2.32 8.16
CA THR A 44 -8.72 2.51 6.80
C THR A 44 -8.87 1.25 5.96
N PHE A 45 -8.38 0.09 6.44
CA PHE A 45 -8.53 -1.18 5.71
C PHE A 45 -9.97 -1.62 5.52
N THR A 46 -10.86 -1.32 6.48
CA THR A 46 -12.27 -1.68 6.32
C THR A 46 -12.96 -0.79 5.28
N ILE A 47 -12.57 0.47 5.16
CA ILE A 47 -13.11 1.36 4.13
C ILE A 47 -12.59 0.96 2.75
N ASP A 48 -11.30 0.63 2.63
CA ASP A 48 -10.68 0.09 1.41
C ASP A 48 -11.47 -1.13 0.90
N ALA A 49 -11.59 -2.17 1.73
CA ALA A 49 -12.31 -3.39 1.42
C ALA A 49 -13.82 -3.16 1.15
N LEU A 50 -14.42 -2.10 1.71
CA LEU A 50 -15.81 -1.74 1.40
C LEU A 50 -15.92 -1.13 0.01
N VAL A 51 -15.00 -0.23 -0.35
CA VAL A 51 -14.92 0.43 -1.66
C VAL A 51 -14.61 -0.57 -2.77
N ASP A 52 -13.81 -1.60 -2.46
CA ASP A 52 -13.47 -2.69 -3.36
C ASP A 52 -14.56 -3.76 -3.48
N GLY A 53 -15.63 -3.66 -2.69
CA GLY A 53 -16.74 -4.62 -2.73
C GLY A 53 -16.44 -5.97 -2.05
N GLU A 54 -15.34 -6.09 -1.31
CA GLU A 54 -14.95 -7.29 -0.57
C GLU A 54 -15.81 -7.53 0.68
N ILE A 55 -16.58 -6.52 1.11
CA ILE A 55 -17.47 -6.59 2.26
C ILE A 55 -18.93 -6.70 1.77
N ALA A 56 -19.48 -7.90 1.88
CA ALA A 56 -20.88 -8.17 1.57
C ALA A 56 -21.84 -7.59 2.62
N PHE A 57 -22.99 -7.09 2.15
CA PHE A 57 -24.11 -6.66 2.98
C PHE A 57 -25.07 -7.84 3.18
N GLU A 58 -24.69 -8.77 4.05
CA GLU A 58 -25.41 -10.02 4.29
C GLU A 58 -26.78 -9.80 4.94
N ILE A 59 -27.81 -10.47 4.39
CA ILE A 59 -29.15 -10.51 4.98
C ILE A 59 -29.12 -11.36 6.25
N GLY A 60 -29.64 -10.84 7.35
CA GLY A 60 -29.75 -11.57 8.63
C GLY A 60 -28.63 -11.29 9.64
N VAL A 61 -27.56 -10.59 9.23
CA VAL A 61 -26.56 -10.07 10.17
C VAL A 61 -27.10 -8.79 10.83
N PRO A 62 -27.10 -8.67 12.17
CA PRO A 62 -27.51 -7.43 12.84
C PRO A 62 -26.69 -6.24 12.34
N ALA A 63 -27.35 -5.14 11.98
CA ALA A 63 -26.67 -3.94 11.45
C ALA A 63 -25.53 -3.44 12.37
N ALA A 64 -25.68 -3.58 13.69
CA ALA A 64 -24.67 -3.21 14.68
C ALA A 64 -23.36 -4.03 14.60
N GLU A 65 -23.39 -5.20 13.96
CA GLU A 65 -22.26 -6.10 13.79
C GLU A 65 -21.58 -5.97 12.43
N HIS A 66 -22.20 -5.25 11.49
CA HIS A 66 -21.65 -5.02 10.16
C HIS A 66 -20.28 -4.31 10.23
N LYS A 67 -19.36 -4.70 9.35
CA LYS A 67 -17.98 -4.18 9.35
C LYS A 67 -17.93 -2.65 9.22
N LEU A 68 -18.81 -2.05 8.40
CA LEU A 68 -18.95 -0.59 8.29
C LEU A 68 -19.23 0.09 9.65
N VAL A 69 -20.17 -0.46 10.44
CA VAL A 69 -20.51 0.11 11.75
C VAL A 69 -19.35 -0.04 12.73
N LYS A 70 -18.66 -1.19 12.71
CA LYS A 70 -17.45 -1.42 13.50
C LYS A 70 -16.33 -0.45 13.10
N ALA A 71 -16.13 -0.21 11.81
CA ALA A 71 -15.11 0.72 11.29
C ALA A 71 -15.38 2.15 11.75
N ASN A 72 -16.62 2.63 11.63
CA ASN A 72 -16.99 3.96 12.11
C ASN A 72 -16.76 4.12 13.63
N ARG A 73 -17.13 3.10 14.42
CA ARG A 73 -16.84 3.08 15.87
C ARG A 73 -15.33 3.12 16.13
N SER A 74 -14.55 2.35 15.38
CA SER A 74 -13.08 2.32 15.46
C SER A 74 -12.48 3.69 15.18
N ASN A 75 -12.87 4.34 14.08
CA ASN A 75 -12.41 5.70 13.75
C ASN A 75 -12.74 6.70 14.88
N THR A 76 -13.96 6.64 15.40
CA THR A 76 -14.39 7.49 16.52
C THR A 76 -13.51 7.28 17.76
N GLN A 77 -13.16 6.03 18.10
CA GLN A 77 -12.26 5.74 19.22
C GLN A 77 -10.85 6.24 18.95
N SER A 78 -10.33 6.05 17.73
CA SER A 78 -9.02 6.57 17.33
C SER A 78 -8.95 8.08 17.52
N LEU A 79 -9.88 8.83 16.93
CA LEU A 79 -9.94 10.29 17.02
C LEU A 79 -10.02 10.79 18.46
N ARG A 80 -10.82 10.13 19.31
CA ARG A 80 -10.92 10.48 20.75
C ARG A 80 -9.62 10.29 21.50
N ILE A 81 -8.83 9.27 21.15
CA ILE A 81 -7.52 9.04 21.77
C ILE A 81 -6.52 10.05 21.22
N LEU A 82 -6.47 10.26 19.91
CA LEU A 82 -5.58 11.22 19.26
C LEU A 82 -5.79 12.66 19.78
N ALA A 83 -7.04 13.08 19.97
CA ALA A 83 -7.38 14.39 20.54
C ALA A 83 -6.90 14.60 21.98
N ARG A 84 -6.54 13.53 22.70
CA ARG A 84 -5.91 13.61 24.03
C ARG A 84 -4.39 13.64 23.96
N LEU A 85 -3.82 13.17 22.84
CA LEU A 85 -2.37 13.07 22.63
C LEU A 85 -1.81 14.31 21.95
N PHE A 86 -2.61 14.95 21.10
CA PHE A 86 -2.25 16.11 20.29
C PHE A 86 -3.22 17.26 20.54
N ASP A 87 -2.65 18.44 20.80
CA ASP A 87 -3.43 19.69 20.92
C ASP A 87 -4.09 20.06 19.59
N GLU A 88 -5.17 20.86 19.65
CA GLU A 88 -5.93 21.30 18.46
C GLU A 88 -5.06 22.00 17.41
N ASN A 89 -4.05 22.77 17.84
CA ASN A 89 -3.12 23.48 16.95
C ASN A 89 -1.90 22.64 16.54
N SER A 90 -1.88 21.34 16.88
CA SER A 90 -0.79 20.45 16.51
C SER A 90 -0.69 20.27 15.00
N ARG A 91 0.54 20.25 14.48
CA ARG A 91 0.83 19.90 13.07
C ARG A 91 0.34 18.50 12.69
N PHE A 92 0.04 17.65 13.67
CA PHE A 92 -0.54 16.33 13.46
C PHE A 92 -1.83 16.39 12.66
N TRP A 93 -2.72 17.35 12.95
CA TRP A 93 -4.00 17.44 12.25
C TRP A 93 -3.84 17.82 10.78
N ASN A 94 -2.86 18.67 10.47
CA ASN A 94 -2.51 19.00 9.08
C ASN A 94 -1.94 17.78 8.34
N ILE A 95 -1.12 16.96 9.01
CA ILE A 95 -0.62 15.69 8.47
C ILE A 95 -1.80 14.76 8.17
N MET A 96 -2.69 14.57 9.15
CA MET A 96 -3.86 13.71 9.00
C MET A 96 -4.76 14.16 7.83
N GLU A 97 -5.10 15.44 7.77
CA GLU A 97 -5.91 16.00 6.69
C GLU A 97 -5.24 15.81 5.32
N THR A 98 -3.95 16.14 5.21
CA THR A 98 -3.20 16.05 3.95
C THR A 98 -3.21 14.63 3.40
N TYR A 99 -2.80 13.64 4.20
CA TYR A 99 -2.66 12.27 3.70
C TYR A 99 -3.99 11.52 3.61
N MET A 100 -4.97 11.81 4.47
CA MET A 100 -6.31 11.24 4.31
C MET A 100 -7.04 11.84 3.10
N SER A 101 -6.87 13.12 2.82
CA SER A 101 -7.40 13.72 1.59
C SER A 101 -6.76 13.10 0.36
N ALA A 102 -5.43 12.91 0.36
CA ALA A 102 -4.73 12.22 -0.73
C ALA A 102 -5.25 10.79 -0.92
N TYR A 103 -5.44 10.03 0.17
CA TYR A 103 -5.99 8.68 0.14
C TYR A 103 -7.38 8.63 -0.49
N TYR A 104 -8.34 9.42 0.03
CA TYR A 104 -9.71 9.40 -0.49
C TYR A 104 -9.80 9.91 -1.94
N CYS A 105 -9.04 10.95 -2.30
CA CYS A 105 -8.95 11.39 -3.68
C CYS A 105 -8.36 10.29 -4.58
N GLY A 106 -7.34 9.57 -4.09
CA GLY A 106 -6.75 8.41 -4.77
C GLY A 106 -7.75 7.30 -5.04
N LEU A 107 -8.52 6.89 -4.02
CA LEU A 107 -9.58 5.89 -4.16
C LEU A 107 -10.63 6.29 -5.21
N VAL A 108 -11.07 7.55 -5.19
CA VAL A 108 -12.04 8.04 -6.17
C VAL A 108 -11.45 8.00 -7.58
N LEU A 109 -10.22 8.49 -7.76
CA LEU A 109 -9.56 8.50 -9.06
C LEU A 109 -9.31 7.10 -9.59
N GLU A 110 -8.90 6.14 -8.75
CA GLU A 110 -8.76 4.74 -9.11
C GLU A 110 -10.08 4.19 -9.70
N LYS A 111 -11.21 4.38 -9.01
CA LYS A 111 -12.51 3.90 -9.51
C LYS A 111 -12.96 4.62 -10.78
N GLN A 112 -12.63 5.90 -10.93
CA GLN A 112 -12.92 6.67 -12.15
C GLN A 112 -12.05 6.25 -13.33
N HIS A 113 -10.81 5.87 -13.08
CA HIS A 113 -9.83 5.44 -14.09
C HIS A 113 -9.98 3.96 -14.44
N ASN A 114 -10.81 3.20 -13.72
CA ASN A 114 -11.10 1.81 -14.02
C ASN A 114 -12.02 1.65 -15.24
N THR A 115 -11.56 2.11 -16.40
CA THR A 115 -12.28 2.09 -17.69
C THR A 115 -11.37 1.59 -18.79
N ALA A 116 -11.93 0.93 -19.81
CA ALA A 116 -11.14 0.35 -20.89
C ALA A 116 -10.34 1.38 -21.73
N SER A 117 -10.74 2.65 -21.71
CA SER A 117 -10.07 3.74 -22.42
C SER A 117 -8.93 4.40 -21.66
N PHE A 118 -8.79 4.13 -20.36
CA PHE A 118 -7.71 4.70 -19.56
C PHE A 118 -6.44 3.87 -19.72
N SER A 119 -5.28 4.53 -19.68
CA SER A 119 -3.98 3.86 -19.69
C SER A 119 -3.08 4.52 -18.66
N HIS A 120 -2.58 3.71 -17.72
CA HIS A 120 -1.68 4.19 -16.67
C HIS A 120 -0.26 4.42 -17.22
N SER A 121 0.28 5.62 -16.98
CA SER A 121 1.71 5.89 -17.11
C SER A 121 2.44 5.50 -15.82
N LEU A 122 3.78 5.48 -15.84
CA LEU A 122 4.56 5.23 -14.63
C LEU A 122 4.36 6.34 -13.58
N GLU A 123 4.13 7.58 -14.02
CA GLU A 123 3.82 8.71 -13.15
C GLU A 123 2.45 8.56 -12.51
N SER A 124 1.44 8.14 -13.27
CA SER A 124 0.10 7.89 -12.69
C SER A 124 0.11 6.70 -11.74
N PHE A 125 0.88 5.65 -12.04
CA PHE A 125 1.16 4.56 -11.11
C PHE A 125 1.78 5.08 -9.80
N LYS A 126 2.85 5.90 -9.87
CA LYS A 126 3.49 6.44 -8.67
C LYS A 126 2.55 7.33 -7.86
N ALA A 127 1.72 8.13 -8.52
CA ALA A 127 0.71 8.95 -7.85
C ALA A 127 -0.32 8.06 -7.12
N TYR A 128 -0.81 7.01 -7.78
CA TYR A 128 -1.73 6.03 -7.20
C TYR A 128 -1.11 5.29 -6.01
N ALA A 129 0.08 4.70 -6.19
CA ALA A 129 0.79 3.96 -5.16
C ALA A 129 1.02 4.82 -3.91
N LEU A 130 1.39 6.10 -4.09
CA LEU A 130 1.54 7.03 -2.97
C LEU A 130 0.21 7.35 -2.30
N ALA A 131 -0.86 7.57 -3.07
CA ALA A 131 -2.18 7.87 -2.53
C ALA A 131 -2.75 6.69 -1.73
N LYS A 132 -2.66 5.45 -2.26
CA LYS A 132 -3.12 4.22 -1.59
C LYS A 132 -2.43 4.01 -0.24
N HIS A 133 -1.11 4.28 -0.19
CA HIS A 133 -0.31 4.11 1.02
C HIS A 133 -0.20 5.37 1.88
N ALA A 134 -0.77 6.51 1.46
CA ALA A 134 -0.76 7.77 2.19
C ALA A 134 -1.19 7.63 3.66
N PRO A 135 -2.17 6.78 4.02
CA PRO A 135 -2.56 6.56 5.41
C PRO A 135 -1.40 6.17 6.35
N ALA A 136 -0.33 5.52 5.88
CA ALA A 136 0.84 5.22 6.73
C ALA A 136 1.58 6.47 7.21
N PHE A 137 1.49 7.61 6.51
CA PHE A 137 2.16 8.82 6.96
C PHE A 137 1.49 9.47 8.17
N VAL A 138 0.22 9.17 8.44
CA VAL A 138 -0.49 9.69 9.62
C VAL A 138 0.09 9.16 10.93
N PRO A 139 0.14 7.84 11.19
CA PRO A 139 0.75 7.31 12.40
C PRO A 139 2.27 7.55 12.43
N SER A 140 2.93 7.55 11.27
CA SER A 140 4.36 7.84 11.21
C SER A 140 4.66 9.27 11.62
N GLY A 141 4.06 10.27 10.96
CA GLY A 141 4.22 11.68 11.33
C GLY A 141 3.76 11.99 12.75
N GLY A 142 2.68 11.33 13.22
CA GLY A 142 2.25 11.42 14.61
C GLY A 142 3.31 10.95 15.59
N LEU A 143 4.02 9.86 15.30
CA LEU A 143 5.13 9.37 16.14
C LEU A 143 6.25 10.41 16.24
N LEU A 144 6.68 10.99 15.11
CA LEU A 144 7.75 11.98 15.07
C LEU A 144 7.38 13.27 15.83
N LEU A 145 6.10 13.61 15.92
CA LEU A 145 5.61 14.77 16.66
C LEU A 145 5.39 14.49 18.15
N LEU A 146 5.06 13.24 18.49
CA LEU A 146 4.72 12.85 19.86
C LEU A 146 5.95 12.60 20.73
N PHE A 147 7.07 12.21 20.11
CA PHE A 147 8.33 11.86 20.76
C PHE A 147 9.50 12.62 20.14
N GLU A 148 10.63 12.67 20.86
CA GLU A 148 11.85 13.28 20.34
C GLU A 148 12.38 12.46 19.17
N SER A 149 12.26 13.00 17.96
CA SER A 149 12.65 12.32 16.72
C SER A 149 14.04 12.71 16.24
N GLN A 150 14.76 11.73 15.69
CA GLN A 150 16.07 11.92 15.05
C GLN A 150 15.96 12.44 13.61
N ILE A 151 14.76 12.43 13.03
CA ILE A 151 14.52 12.84 11.64
C ILE A 151 13.30 13.75 11.52
N ASP A 152 13.13 14.38 10.37
CA ASP A 152 11.92 15.13 10.04
C ASP A 152 10.97 14.34 9.11
N GLN A 153 9.78 14.90 8.88
CA GLN A 153 8.77 14.32 8.00
C GLN A 153 9.30 14.08 6.58
N LYS A 154 10.14 14.98 6.07
CA LYS A 154 10.67 14.88 4.70
C LYS A 154 11.63 13.70 4.55
N ARG A 155 12.45 13.43 5.56
CA ARG A 155 13.33 12.26 5.62
C ARG A 155 12.52 10.97 5.75
N LEU A 156 11.43 10.99 6.54
CA LEU A 156 10.50 9.87 6.64
C LEU A 156 9.84 9.56 5.28
N GLU A 157 9.37 10.57 4.55
CA GLU A 157 8.86 10.41 3.18
C GLU A 157 9.90 9.80 2.26
N LYS A 158 11.16 10.25 2.34
CA LYS A 158 12.26 9.67 1.55
C LYS A 158 12.47 8.17 1.82
N LEU A 159 12.22 7.72 3.05
CA LEU A 159 12.28 6.29 3.42
C LEU A 159 11.06 5.52 2.88
N LEU A 160 9.84 6.03 3.14
CA LEU A 160 8.61 5.28 2.92
C LEU A 160 8.10 5.34 1.47
N THR A 161 8.33 6.42 0.75
CA THR A 161 7.83 6.57 -0.63
C THR A 161 8.36 5.49 -1.59
N PRO A 162 9.69 5.20 -1.64
CA PRO A 162 10.18 4.09 -2.46
C PRO A 162 9.61 2.75 -2.00
N LEU A 163 9.46 2.55 -0.69
CA LEU A 163 8.88 1.32 -0.13
C LEU A 163 7.44 1.12 -0.63
N PHE A 164 6.61 2.16 -0.67
CA PHE A 164 5.25 2.09 -1.21
C PHE A 164 5.20 1.83 -2.72
N TYR A 165 6.14 2.38 -3.48
CA TYR A 165 6.24 2.08 -4.91
C TYR A 165 6.62 0.62 -5.17
N GLY A 166 7.58 0.09 -4.40
CA GLY A 166 7.97 -1.32 -4.48
C GLY A 166 6.84 -2.25 -4.07
N MET A 167 6.15 -1.93 -2.97
CA MET A 167 4.99 -2.69 -2.49
C MET A 167 3.86 -2.73 -3.51
N GLN A 168 3.45 -1.58 -4.07
CA GLN A 168 2.37 -1.57 -5.04
C GLN A 168 2.73 -2.31 -6.33
N MET A 169 3.97 -2.18 -6.81
CA MET A 169 4.39 -2.91 -8.01
C MET A 169 4.43 -4.43 -7.77
N LEU A 170 4.86 -4.86 -6.58
CA LEU A 170 4.84 -6.27 -6.20
C LEU A 170 3.40 -6.80 -6.08
N ASP A 171 2.47 -6.01 -5.53
CA ASP A 171 1.04 -6.29 -5.49
C ASP A 171 0.47 -6.50 -6.91
N ASP A 172 0.69 -5.52 -7.81
CA ASP A 172 0.28 -5.58 -9.22
C ASP A 172 0.90 -6.77 -9.99
N LEU A 173 2.07 -7.27 -9.57
CA LEU A 173 2.74 -8.45 -10.14
C LEU A 173 2.08 -9.75 -9.67
N GLU A 174 1.87 -9.90 -8.36
CA GLU A 174 1.33 -11.11 -7.73
C GLU A 174 -0.16 -11.31 -8.03
N ASP A 175 -0.91 -10.21 -8.11
CA ASP A 175 -2.36 -10.22 -8.29
C ASP A 175 -2.80 -9.95 -9.73
N PHE A 176 -1.88 -9.87 -10.70
CA PHE A 176 -2.15 -9.54 -12.11
C PHE A 176 -3.41 -10.21 -12.70
N ASP A 177 -3.55 -11.53 -12.53
CA ASP A 177 -4.69 -12.29 -13.07
C ASP A 177 -5.98 -12.06 -12.26
N LYS A 178 -5.87 -11.90 -10.93
CA LYS A 178 -7.02 -11.57 -10.07
C LYS A 178 -7.54 -10.16 -10.35
N ASP A 179 -6.64 -9.23 -10.65
CA ASP A 179 -6.99 -7.86 -11.03
C ASP A 179 -7.73 -7.84 -12.36
N ILE A 180 -7.31 -8.67 -13.33
CA ILE A 180 -8.08 -8.88 -14.56
C ILE A 180 -9.47 -9.45 -14.27
N GLU A 181 -9.57 -10.51 -13.45
CA GLU A 181 -10.84 -11.16 -13.12
C GLU A 181 -11.81 -10.23 -12.37
N SER A 182 -11.29 -9.38 -11.49
CA SER A 182 -12.05 -8.37 -10.75
C SER A 182 -12.31 -7.10 -11.56
N GLY A 183 -11.78 -7.02 -12.77
CA GLY A 183 -11.94 -5.88 -13.67
C GLY A 183 -11.22 -4.63 -13.19
N GLN A 184 -10.16 -4.77 -12.40
CA GLN A 184 -9.28 -3.68 -11.98
C GLN A 184 -8.23 -3.37 -13.06
N LEU A 185 -8.02 -2.09 -13.34
CA LEU A 185 -7.02 -1.64 -14.29
C LEU A 185 -5.76 -1.16 -13.56
N THR A 186 -4.76 -2.04 -13.45
CA THR A 186 -3.45 -1.70 -12.89
C THR A 186 -2.49 -1.13 -13.93
N TYR A 187 -1.31 -0.70 -13.48
CA TYR A 187 -0.24 -0.27 -14.38
C TYR A 187 0.24 -1.41 -15.27
N CYS A 188 0.45 -2.59 -14.69
CA CYS A 188 0.86 -3.79 -15.42
C CYS A 188 -0.17 -4.15 -16.51
N ILE A 189 -1.47 -4.15 -16.19
CA ILE A 189 -2.53 -4.45 -17.15
C ILE A 189 -2.59 -3.39 -18.26
N SER A 190 -2.47 -2.11 -17.92
CA SER A 190 -2.42 -1.01 -18.91
C SER A 190 -1.27 -1.20 -19.90
N ARG A 191 -0.07 -1.53 -19.39
CA ARG A 191 1.13 -1.80 -20.21
C ARG A 191 0.92 -2.97 -21.16
N VAL A 192 0.33 -4.06 -20.67
CA VAL A 192 0.06 -5.26 -21.47
C VAL A 192 -0.95 -4.98 -22.58
N ARG A 193 -2.06 -4.30 -22.26
CA ARG A 193 -3.08 -3.95 -23.27
C ARG A 193 -2.52 -3.03 -24.35
N SER A 194 -1.73 -2.03 -23.97
CA SER A 194 -1.04 -1.17 -24.94
C SER A 194 -0.04 -1.94 -25.79
N TYR A 195 0.66 -2.93 -25.23
CA TYR A 195 1.56 -3.80 -26.01
C TYR A 195 0.80 -4.67 -27.01
N ILE A 196 -0.31 -5.29 -26.59
CA ILE A 196 -1.17 -6.11 -27.45
C ILE A 196 -1.68 -5.30 -28.65
N GLU A 197 -2.20 -4.10 -28.39
CA GLU A 197 -2.72 -3.21 -29.44
C GLU A 197 -1.63 -2.78 -30.41
N LYS A 198 -0.48 -2.34 -29.88
CA LYS A 198 0.63 -1.80 -30.68
C LYS A 198 1.29 -2.86 -31.56
N GLU A 199 1.54 -4.05 -31.00
CA GLU A 199 2.24 -5.13 -31.71
C GLU A 199 1.27 -6.04 -32.47
N GLY A 200 -0.04 -5.77 -32.41
CA GLY A 200 -1.07 -6.54 -33.11
C GLY A 200 -1.16 -7.99 -32.64
N VAL A 201 -0.96 -8.25 -31.34
CA VAL A 201 -0.94 -9.60 -30.80
C VAL A 201 -2.36 -10.17 -30.80
N GLU A 202 -2.59 -11.23 -31.57
CA GLU A 202 -3.89 -11.89 -31.63
C GLU A 202 -4.05 -12.91 -30.50
N ASN A 203 -5.29 -13.13 -30.05
CA ASN A 203 -5.67 -14.22 -29.14
C ASN A 203 -6.43 -15.33 -29.91
N PRO A 204 -5.75 -16.09 -30.79
CA PRO A 204 -6.43 -17.14 -31.54
C PRO A 204 -6.95 -18.20 -30.56
N ASN A 205 -8.21 -18.60 -30.74
CA ASN A 205 -8.92 -19.59 -29.92
C ASN A 205 -9.29 -19.15 -28.49
N ASN A 206 -9.26 -17.85 -28.18
CA ASN A 206 -9.64 -17.32 -26.86
C ASN A 206 -8.89 -18.02 -25.72
N LEU A 207 -7.56 -18.04 -25.80
CA LEU A 207 -6.72 -18.66 -24.79
C LEU A 207 -7.02 -18.07 -23.40
N GLN A 208 -7.15 -18.96 -22.42
CA GLN A 208 -7.29 -18.56 -21.03
C GLN A 208 -6.01 -17.87 -20.54
N ARG A 209 -6.17 -16.84 -19.71
CA ARG A 209 -5.08 -16.02 -19.15
C ARG A 209 -4.16 -15.44 -20.24
N PHE A 210 -4.75 -15.04 -21.38
CA PHE A 210 -3.98 -14.51 -22.52
C PHE A 210 -3.18 -13.26 -22.15
N GLU A 211 -3.79 -12.27 -21.48
CA GLU A 211 -3.09 -11.05 -21.05
C GLU A 211 -1.94 -11.37 -20.09
N GLU A 212 -2.12 -12.32 -19.17
CA GLU A 212 -1.05 -12.77 -18.26
C GLU A 212 0.10 -13.44 -19.02
N ARG A 213 -0.19 -14.29 -20.01
CA ARG A 213 0.86 -14.86 -20.87
C ARG A 213 1.64 -13.77 -21.60
N VAL A 214 0.95 -12.76 -22.13
CA VAL A 214 1.61 -11.61 -22.77
C VAL A 214 2.45 -10.84 -21.75
N PHE A 215 1.97 -10.65 -20.53
CA PHE A 215 2.70 -9.98 -19.46
C PHE A 215 4.09 -10.62 -19.21
N TYR A 216 4.13 -11.94 -19.07
CA TYR A 216 5.38 -12.68 -18.87
C TYR A 216 6.28 -12.69 -20.11
N LEU A 217 5.72 -12.90 -21.31
CA LEU A 217 6.51 -13.10 -22.54
C LEU A 217 6.97 -11.80 -23.22
N SER A 218 6.28 -10.67 -22.97
CA SER A 218 6.62 -9.37 -23.57
C SER A 218 7.82 -8.67 -22.90
N GLY A 219 8.31 -9.21 -21.78
CA GLY A 219 9.33 -8.56 -20.94
C GLY A 219 8.80 -7.52 -19.97
N ILE A 220 7.50 -7.16 -20.03
CA ILE A 220 6.87 -6.19 -19.12
C ILE A 220 6.95 -6.68 -17.67
N ALA A 221 6.68 -7.96 -17.41
CA ALA A 221 6.80 -8.52 -16.06
C ALA A 221 8.22 -8.34 -15.47
N ARG A 222 9.26 -8.48 -16.31
CA ARG A 222 10.65 -8.25 -15.89
C ARG A 222 10.89 -6.78 -15.57
N GLU A 223 10.45 -5.86 -16.43
CA GLU A 223 10.59 -4.42 -16.19
C GLU A 223 9.90 -3.99 -14.88
N CYS A 224 8.71 -4.50 -14.61
CA CYS A 224 7.98 -4.24 -13.37
C CYS A 224 8.71 -4.83 -12.14
N ASN A 225 9.23 -6.05 -12.25
CA ASN A 225 10.00 -6.69 -11.19
C ASN A 225 11.29 -5.91 -10.88
N ASP A 226 12.01 -5.48 -11.90
CA ASP A 226 13.24 -4.68 -11.77
C ASP A 226 12.95 -3.30 -11.18
N PHE A 227 11.82 -2.67 -11.56
CA PHE A 227 11.37 -1.43 -10.93
C PHE A 227 11.12 -1.61 -9.43
N ALA A 228 10.38 -2.66 -9.04
CA ALA A 228 10.09 -2.95 -7.64
C ALA A 228 11.38 -3.16 -6.84
N GLU A 229 12.33 -3.93 -7.39
CA GLU A 229 13.64 -4.15 -6.79
C GLU A 229 14.39 -2.83 -6.58
N GLU A 230 14.45 -1.96 -7.58
CA GLU A 230 15.11 -0.65 -7.48
C GLU A 230 14.52 0.20 -6.33
N GLN A 231 13.20 0.18 -6.16
CA GLN A 231 12.56 0.94 -5.09
C GLN A 231 12.85 0.36 -3.70
N PHE A 232 12.83 -0.97 -3.56
CA PHE A 232 13.22 -1.62 -2.31
C PHE A 232 14.70 -1.41 -1.98
N GLN A 233 15.59 -1.37 -2.98
CA GLN A 233 17.01 -1.04 -2.78
C GLN A 233 17.17 0.39 -2.22
N LYS A 234 16.43 1.37 -2.75
CA LYS A 234 16.41 2.75 -2.23
C LYS A 234 15.90 2.80 -0.78
N ALA A 235 14.78 2.14 -0.50
CA ALA A 235 14.20 2.10 0.85
C ALA A 235 15.16 1.43 1.84
N ARG A 236 15.78 0.31 1.46
CA ARG A 236 16.75 -0.41 2.28
C ARG A 236 17.98 0.41 2.60
N ALA A 237 18.52 1.13 1.61
CA ALA A 237 19.68 1.99 1.83
C ALA A 237 19.37 3.08 2.86
N GLU A 238 18.19 3.71 2.77
CA GLU A 238 17.77 4.71 3.76
C GLU A 238 17.48 4.06 5.14
N ALA A 239 16.84 2.89 5.19
CA ALA A 239 16.58 2.16 6.43
C ALA A 239 17.88 1.76 7.15
N LEU A 240 18.91 1.32 6.41
CA LEU A 240 20.24 1.02 6.95
C LEU A 240 20.92 2.27 7.53
N ASN A 241 20.86 3.40 6.81
CA ASN A 241 21.41 4.67 7.28
C ASN A 241 20.73 5.13 8.58
N LEU A 242 19.45 4.80 8.75
CA LEU A 242 18.65 5.09 9.93
C LEU A 242 18.68 3.97 11.00
N GLN A 243 19.47 2.92 10.77
CA GLN A 243 19.62 1.77 11.68
C GLN A 243 18.30 1.05 12.01
N LEU A 244 17.36 1.03 11.06
CA LEU A 244 16.06 0.35 11.20
C LEU A 244 16.18 -1.13 10.82
N TYR A 245 16.91 -1.91 11.61
CA TYR A 245 17.28 -3.29 11.25
C TYR A 245 16.08 -4.22 11.03
N ASP A 246 15.00 -4.06 11.78
CA ASP A 246 13.78 -4.86 11.58
C ASP A 246 13.10 -4.54 10.24
N LEU A 247 13.07 -3.25 9.86
CA LEU A 247 12.57 -2.84 8.56
C LEU A 247 13.48 -3.36 7.43
N VAL A 248 14.80 -3.30 7.61
CA VAL A 248 15.77 -3.89 6.67
C VAL A 248 15.49 -5.38 6.49
N SER A 249 15.32 -6.13 7.58
CA SER A 249 15.01 -7.56 7.52
C SER A 249 13.69 -7.84 6.80
N TRP A 250 12.69 -6.99 6.97
CA TRP A 250 11.43 -7.11 6.24
C TRP A 250 11.63 -6.83 4.74
N ILE A 251 12.37 -5.78 4.36
CA ILE A 251 12.68 -5.48 2.96
C ILE A 251 13.46 -6.64 2.30
N GLU A 252 14.38 -7.29 3.02
CA GLU A 252 15.09 -8.48 2.51
C GLU A 252 14.15 -9.65 2.18
N SER A 253 13.02 -9.77 2.90
CA SER A 253 12.01 -10.77 2.54
C SER A 253 11.28 -10.43 1.23
N MET A 254 11.19 -9.14 0.87
CA MET A 254 10.62 -8.70 -0.41
C MET A 254 11.53 -9.04 -1.58
N PHE A 255 12.85 -8.90 -1.41
CA PHE A 255 13.79 -9.34 -2.44
C PHE A 255 13.69 -10.83 -2.75
N LYS A 256 13.41 -11.67 -1.75
CA LYS A 256 13.18 -13.11 -1.98
C LYS A 256 11.93 -13.37 -2.82
N MET A 257 10.88 -12.58 -2.63
CA MET A 257 9.68 -12.66 -3.48
C MET A 257 9.99 -12.22 -4.91
N LEU A 258 10.72 -11.11 -5.09
CA LEU A 258 11.13 -10.64 -6.42
C LEU A 258 12.09 -11.61 -7.13
N GLU A 259 12.96 -12.30 -6.39
CA GLU A 259 13.81 -13.35 -6.95
C GLU A 259 12.98 -14.56 -7.38
N HIS A 260 12.00 -14.97 -6.58
CA HIS A 260 11.05 -16.01 -6.96
C HIS A 260 10.30 -15.64 -8.26
N ASN A 261 9.80 -14.41 -8.35
CA ASN A 261 9.09 -13.91 -9.52
C ASN A 261 9.99 -13.88 -10.75
N ARG A 262 11.23 -13.42 -10.59
CA ARG A 262 12.24 -13.44 -11.65
C ARG A 262 12.49 -14.86 -12.17
N ASN A 263 12.59 -15.85 -11.28
CA ASN A 263 12.75 -17.25 -11.69
C ASN A 263 11.56 -17.75 -12.50
N ILE A 264 10.33 -17.42 -12.09
CA ILE A 264 9.11 -17.76 -12.85
C ILE A 264 9.13 -17.08 -14.24
N ILE A 265 9.43 -15.78 -14.29
CA ILE A 265 9.54 -15.02 -15.54
C ILE A 265 10.56 -15.68 -16.49
N ASP A 266 11.74 -16.04 -15.96
CA ASP A 266 12.82 -16.68 -16.70
C ASP A 266 12.44 -18.09 -17.20
N GLU A 267 11.65 -18.84 -16.43
CA GLU A 267 11.18 -20.18 -16.83
C GLU A 267 10.10 -20.12 -17.91
N VAL A 268 9.14 -19.19 -17.80
CA VAL A 268 8.05 -19.03 -18.76
C VAL A 268 8.53 -18.43 -20.09
N SER A 269 9.63 -17.66 -20.07
CA SER A 269 10.19 -16.99 -21.26
C SER A 269 11.19 -17.84 -22.07
N LYS A 270 11.47 -19.09 -21.65
CA LYS A 270 12.34 -20.04 -22.38
C LYS A 270 11.57 -20.82 -23.44
#